data_AF-A0A661SWG0-F1
#
_entry.id   AF-A0A661SWG0-F1
#
_cell.length_a   1.000
_cell.length_b   1.000
_cell.length_c   1.000
_cell.angle_alpha   90.00
_cell.angle_beta   90.00
_cell.angle_gamma   90.00
#
_symmetry.space_group_name_H-M   'P 1'
#
loop_
_entity.id
_entity.type
_entity.pdbx_description
1 polymer ?
#
loop_
_entity_poly.entity_id
_entity_poly.type
_entity_poly.pdbx_seq_one_letter_code
_entity_poly.pdbx_strand_id
1 'polypeptide(L)'
;INAIHHHLCRTSLKRNGWCFHSIDMRDHSNFDKPLDFLQYSDKEFREPNLYDNRLRCSEHRKTFENARFHVAYEDFATPFPTLANGETDCYHVLTHSYEKPCVNELNGVDISVTEHIRRALHPKFRSYSLDELSATGMNICVEKP
;
A
#
# COMPACT_ATOMS: atom_id res chain seq x y z
N ILE A 1 -0.01 -7.24 -13.19
CA ILE A 1 1.19 -6.38 -13.38
C ILE A 1 2.26 -6.67 -12.32
N ASN A 2 1.93 -6.67 -11.03
CA ASN A 2 2.93 -6.83 -9.95
C ASN A 2 3.72 -8.16 -9.96
N ALA A 3 3.08 -9.30 -10.25
CA ALA A 3 3.78 -10.59 -10.35
C ALA A 3 4.84 -10.61 -11.46
N ILE A 4 4.58 -9.91 -12.57
CA ILE A 4 5.54 -9.76 -13.68
C ILE A 4 6.69 -8.85 -13.25
N HIS A 5 6.38 -7.73 -12.60
CA HIS A 5 7.41 -6.80 -12.11
C HIS A 5 8.41 -7.47 -11.16
N HIS A 6 7.93 -8.25 -10.18
CA HIS A 6 8.82 -8.86 -9.19
C HIS A 6 9.64 -10.03 -9.78
N HIS A 7 9.07 -10.75 -10.75
CA HIS A 7 9.84 -11.72 -11.53
C HIS A 7 10.97 -11.05 -12.32
N LEU A 8 10.69 -9.90 -12.95
CA LEU A 8 11.71 -9.11 -13.67
C LEU A 8 12.80 -8.59 -12.73
N CYS A 9 12.44 -8.10 -11.54
CA CYS A 9 13.44 -7.72 -10.52
C CYS A 9 14.34 -8.91 -10.19
N ARG A 10 13.76 -10.10 -9.98
CA ARG A 10 14.54 -11.31 -9.66
C ARG A 10 15.49 -11.70 -10.77
N THR A 11 15.07 -11.67 -12.04
CA THR A 11 15.93 -12.07 -13.16
C THR A 11 17.03 -11.04 -13.43
N SER A 12 16.78 -9.76 -13.14
CA SER A 12 17.72 -8.66 -13.40
C SER A 12 18.78 -8.50 -12.30
N LEU A 13 18.44 -8.80 -11.04
CA LEU A 13 19.37 -8.62 -9.93
C LEU A 13 20.42 -9.73 -9.87
N LYS A 14 21.66 -9.35 -9.56
CA LYS A 14 22.71 -10.31 -9.19
C LYS A 14 22.41 -10.91 -7.81
N ARG A 15 23.11 -11.99 -7.46
CA ARG A 15 23.11 -12.54 -6.10
C ARG A 15 23.55 -11.43 -5.11
N ASN A 16 22.89 -11.33 -3.96
CA ASN A 16 23.01 -10.26 -2.96
C ASN A 16 22.64 -8.86 -3.51
N GLY A 17 21.87 -8.83 -4.61
CA GLY A 17 21.36 -7.60 -5.20
C GLY A 17 20.14 -7.09 -4.44
N TRP A 18 20.05 -5.77 -4.32
CA TRP A 18 19.02 -5.08 -3.56
C TRP A 18 17.95 -4.49 -4.47
N CYS A 19 16.70 -4.49 -4.00
CA CYS A 19 15.58 -3.83 -4.65
C CYS A 19 14.80 -3.03 -3.62
N PHE A 20 14.53 -1.78 -3.96
CA PHE A 20 13.62 -0.91 -3.23
C PHE A 20 12.36 -0.78 -4.08
N HIS A 21 11.20 -0.97 -3.45
CA HIS A 21 9.92 -0.86 -4.11
C HIS A 21 8.93 -0.14 -3.21
N SER A 22 8.15 0.75 -3.81
CA SER A 22 7.09 1.50 -3.15
C SER A 22 5.77 1.15 -3.80
N ILE A 23 4.73 1.03 -2.98
CA ILE A 23 3.38 0.81 -3.48
C ILE A 23 2.42 1.80 -2.83
N ASP A 24 1.60 2.44 -3.67
CA ASP A 24 0.48 3.25 -3.23
C ASP A 24 -0.76 2.34 -3.16
N MET A 25 -1.46 2.39 -2.02
CA MET A 25 -2.58 1.52 -1.71
C MET A 25 -3.93 2.24 -1.74
N ARG A 26 -3.94 3.51 -2.17
CA ARG A 26 -5.12 4.35 -2.30
C ARG A 26 -5.81 4.14 -3.65
N ASP A 27 -7.08 4.52 -3.71
CA ASP A 27 -7.85 4.67 -4.94
C ASP A 27 -7.30 5.84 -5.77
N HIS A 28 -6.65 5.54 -6.91
CA HIS A 28 -6.09 6.56 -7.80
C HIS A 28 -7.13 7.24 -8.68
N SER A 29 -8.38 6.76 -8.67
CA SER A 29 -9.50 7.42 -9.35
C SER A 29 -10.16 8.50 -8.48
N ASN A 30 -10.01 8.42 -7.15
CA ASN A 30 -10.62 9.36 -6.21
C ASN A 30 -9.82 9.49 -4.90
N PHE A 31 -8.95 10.50 -4.83
CA PHE A 31 -8.14 10.77 -3.63
C PHE A 31 -8.94 11.38 -2.47
N ASP A 32 -10.15 11.90 -2.70
CA ASP A 32 -11.03 12.37 -1.61
C ASP A 32 -11.60 11.20 -0.80
N LYS A 33 -11.64 10.02 -1.43
CA LYS A 33 -12.09 8.77 -0.80
C LYS A 33 -11.10 7.65 -1.09
N PRO A 34 -9.88 7.75 -0.56
CA PRO A 34 -8.74 6.93 -0.99
C PRO A 34 -8.90 5.43 -0.70
N LEU A 35 -9.94 5.02 0.04
CA LEU A 35 -10.20 3.63 0.41
C LEU A 35 -11.57 3.12 -0.09
N ASP A 36 -12.33 3.93 -0.85
CA ASP A 36 -13.68 3.55 -1.31
C ASP A 36 -13.65 2.31 -2.21
N PHE A 37 -12.56 2.12 -2.96
CA PHE A 37 -12.39 0.94 -3.80
C PHE A 37 -12.45 -0.39 -3.02
N LEU A 38 -12.23 -0.39 -1.70
CA LEU A 38 -12.34 -1.56 -0.83
C LEU A 38 -13.79 -2.09 -0.71
N GLN A 39 -14.79 -1.29 -1.10
CA GLN A 39 -16.19 -1.69 -1.06
C GLN A 39 -16.60 -2.60 -2.22
N TYR A 40 -15.79 -2.66 -3.28
CA TYR A 40 -16.14 -3.34 -4.52
C TYR A 40 -15.43 -4.69 -4.68
N SER A 41 -16.03 -5.63 -5.40
CA SER A 41 -15.33 -6.80 -5.95
C SER A 41 -14.36 -6.39 -7.06
N ASP A 42 -13.54 -7.33 -7.58
CA ASP A 42 -12.71 -7.09 -8.78
C ASP A 42 -13.52 -6.86 -10.04
N LYS A 43 -14.75 -7.38 -10.09
CA LYS A 43 -15.66 -7.18 -11.23
C LYS A 43 -16.38 -5.84 -11.16
N GLU A 44 -16.74 -5.38 -9.96
CA GLU A 44 -17.48 -4.13 -9.74
C GLU A 44 -16.56 -2.90 -9.78
N PHE A 45 -15.32 -3.07 -9.34
CA PHE A 45 -14.31 -2.04 -9.49
C PHE A 45 -13.95 -1.93 -10.96
N ARG A 46 -14.65 -1.03 -11.67
CA ARG A 46 -14.32 -0.69 -13.05
C ARG A 46 -13.04 0.10 -13.01
N GLU A 47 -11.95 -0.51 -13.47
CA GLU A 47 -10.67 0.17 -13.63
C GLU A 47 -10.78 1.19 -14.78
N PRO A 48 -10.88 2.51 -14.55
CA PRO A 48 -10.70 3.48 -15.62
C PRO A 48 -9.25 3.47 -16.12
N ASN A 49 -8.30 3.01 -15.28
CA ASN A 49 -6.87 3.04 -15.51
C ASN A 49 -6.26 1.65 -15.28
N LEU A 50 -5.44 1.17 -16.22
CA LEU A 50 -4.73 -0.13 -16.18
C LEU A 50 -3.70 -0.28 -15.03
N TYR A 51 -3.64 0.67 -14.11
CA TYR A 51 -2.56 0.81 -13.12
C TYR A 51 -3.02 0.73 -11.67
N ASP A 52 -4.28 0.39 -11.42
CA ASP A 52 -4.80 0.45 -10.04
C ASP A 52 -4.33 -0.76 -9.21
N ASN A 53 -3.74 -0.46 -8.05
CA ASN A 53 -3.21 -1.47 -7.15
C ASN A 53 -4.16 -1.73 -5.99
N ARG A 54 -4.76 -2.91 -5.98
CA ARG A 54 -5.65 -3.36 -4.91
C ARG A 54 -4.99 -4.25 -3.86
N LEU A 55 -3.69 -4.53 -4.00
CA LEU A 55 -2.93 -5.31 -3.03
C LEU A 55 -2.90 -4.58 -1.69
N ARG A 56 -3.06 -5.32 -0.60
CA ARG A 56 -2.76 -4.84 0.76
C ARG A 56 -1.33 -5.17 1.18
N CYS A 57 -0.90 -4.66 2.33
CA CYS A 57 0.48 -4.79 2.84
C CYS A 57 0.94 -6.24 2.86
N SER A 58 0.14 -7.15 3.42
CA SER A 58 0.51 -8.56 3.53
C SER A 58 0.57 -9.25 2.16
N GLU A 59 -0.29 -8.87 1.22
CA GLU A 59 -0.26 -9.41 -0.14
C GLU A 59 0.96 -8.91 -0.91
N HIS A 60 1.28 -7.62 -0.80
CA HIS A 60 2.47 -7.04 -1.42
C HIS A 60 3.74 -7.73 -0.91
N ARG A 61 3.88 -7.87 0.41
CA ARG A 61 4.99 -8.62 1.03
C ARG A 61 5.09 -10.05 0.48
N LYS A 62 3.98 -10.79 0.46
CA LYS A 62 3.93 -12.17 -0.05
C LYS A 62 4.41 -12.29 -1.49
N THR A 63 4.20 -11.29 -2.33
CA THR A 63 4.70 -11.35 -3.71
C THR A 63 6.23 -11.40 -3.80
N PHE A 64 6.95 -10.74 -2.91
CA PHE A 64 8.42 -10.80 -2.84
C PHE A 64 8.89 -12.12 -2.22
N GLU A 65 8.22 -12.58 -1.16
CA GLU A 65 8.50 -13.87 -0.52
C GLU A 65 8.32 -15.03 -1.51
N ASN A 66 7.23 -15.02 -2.29
CA ASN A 66 6.98 -16.00 -3.35
C ASN A 66 8.04 -15.95 -4.47
N ALA A 67 8.57 -14.75 -4.73
CA ALA A 67 9.71 -14.55 -5.62
C ALA A 67 11.06 -14.87 -4.95
N ARG A 68 11.07 -15.49 -3.76
CA ARG A 68 12.26 -15.93 -2.99
C ARG A 68 13.25 -14.78 -2.72
N PHE A 69 12.73 -13.60 -2.45
CA PHE A 69 13.52 -12.52 -1.86
C PHE A 69 13.52 -12.61 -0.34
N HIS A 70 14.56 -12.08 0.29
CA HIS A 70 14.58 -11.82 1.72
C HIS A 70 14.09 -10.38 1.97
N VAL A 71 13.09 -10.21 2.81
CA VAL A 71 12.59 -8.88 3.18
C VAL A 71 13.48 -8.32 4.29
N ALA A 72 14.25 -7.29 3.96
CA ALA A 72 15.21 -6.69 4.87
C ALA A 72 14.61 -5.51 5.66
N TYR A 73 13.69 -4.76 5.04
CA TYR A 73 13.07 -3.59 5.65
C TYR A 73 11.69 -3.33 5.04
N GLU A 74 10.79 -2.85 5.88
CA GLU A 74 9.45 -2.38 5.50
C GLU A 74 9.13 -1.12 6.29
N ASP A 75 8.43 -0.20 5.64
CA ASP A 75 7.69 0.85 6.31
C ASP A 75 6.31 1.03 5.67
N PHE A 76 5.41 1.65 6.42
CA PHE A 76 4.01 1.79 6.08
C PHE A 76 3.62 3.25 6.15
N ALA A 77 3.05 3.77 5.07
CA ALA A 77 2.53 5.12 5.03
C ALA A 77 1.19 5.19 5.77
N THR A 78 1.09 6.13 6.70
CA THR A 78 -0.16 6.46 7.39
C THR A 78 -1.04 7.32 6.47
N PRO A 79 -2.37 7.35 6.69
CA PRO A 79 -3.25 8.26 5.96
C PRO A 79 -2.72 9.69 5.98
N PHE A 80 -2.55 10.28 4.79
CA PHE A 80 -2.09 11.66 4.69
C PHE A 80 -3.09 12.61 5.36
N PRO A 81 -2.61 13.63 6.08
CA PRO A 81 -3.48 14.65 6.65
C PRO A 81 -4.22 15.37 5.51
N THR A 82 -5.53 15.50 5.68
CA THR A 82 -6.33 16.38 4.82
C THR A 82 -6.09 17.82 5.27
N LEU A 83 -5.70 18.69 4.33
CA LEU A 83 -5.56 20.11 4.60
C LEU A 83 -6.91 20.74 4.93
N ALA A 84 -6.90 21.93 5.55
CA ALA A 84 -8.12 22.65 5.90
C ALA A 84 -9.03 22.98 4.69
N ASN A 85 -8.47 22.98 3.48
CA ASN A 85 -9.21 23.17 2.23
C ASN A 85 -9.77 21.86 1.63
N GLY A 86 -9.58 20.72 2.31
CA GLY A 86 -10.04 19.41 1.84
C GLY A 86 -9.05 18.69 0.92
N GLU A 87 -7.95 19.32 0.51
CA GLU A 87 -6.98 18.72 -0.40
C GLU A 87 -5.96 17.85 0.35
N THR A 88 -5.41 16.86 -0.34
CA THR A 88 -4.24 16.11 0.13
C THR A 88 -3.01 16.68 -0.57
N ASP A 89 -2.18 17.43 0.15
CA ASP A 89 -1.03 18.08 -0.45
C ASP A 89 0.22 17.18 -0.36
N CYS A 90 0.46 16.40 -1.43
CA CYS A 90 1.69 15.63 -1.59
C CYS A 90 2.94 16.53 -1.59
N TYR A 91 2.83 17.78 -2.05
CA TYR A 91 3.88 18.76 -1.96
C TYR A 91 4.09 19.20 -0.50
N HIS A 92 3.05 19.43 0.29
CA HIS A 92 3.16 19.70 1.73
C HIS A 92 3.84 18.55 2.47
N VAL A 93 3.46 17.29 2.18
CA VAL A 93 4.10 16.10 2.73
C VAL A 93 5.60 16.06 2.37
N LEU A 94 5.95 16.36 1.12
CA LEU A 94 7.33 16.35 0.64
C LEU A 94 8.17 17.53 1.15
N THR A 95 7.55 18.66 1.46
CA THR A 95 8.25 19.92 1.78
C THR A 95 8.23 20.33 3.25
N HIS A 96 7.27 19.85 4.03
CA HIS A 96 7.09 20.26 5.43
C HIS A 96 7.41 19.17 6.46
N SER A 97 8.06 18.09 6.02
CA SER A 97 8.65 17.07 6.89
C SER A 97 7.71 16.68 8.04
N TYR A 98 6.68 15.89 7.73
CA TYR A 98 5.96 15.22 8.80
C TYR A 98 6.97 14.45 9.64
N GLU A 99 6.89 14.55 10.98
CA GLU A 99 7.85 13.87 11.84
C GLU A 99 7.82 12.35 11.63
N LYS A 100 6.70 11.75 11.14
CA LYS A 100 6.61 10.34 10.70
C LYS A 100 5.48 10.10 9.68
N PRO A 101 5.67 10.35 8.37
CA PRO A 101 4.69 9.92 7.36
C PRO A 101 4.66 8.39 7.23
N CYS A 102 5.74 7.72 7.65
CA CYS A 102 5.87 6.28 7.66
C CYS A 102 6.22 5.75 9.05
N VAL A 103 5.73 4.54 9.33
CA VAL A 103 6.07 3.76 10.53
C VAL A 103 6.71 2.44 10.12
N ASN A 104 7.65 1.93 10.92
CA ASN A 104 8.38 0.70 10.61
C ASN A 104 7.62 -0.58 11.02
N GLU A 105 6.48 -0.44 11.67
CA GLU A 105 5.61 -1.55 12.06
C GLU A 105 4.18 -1.23 11.66
N LEU A 106 3.47 -2.23 11.13
CA LEU A 106 2.11 -2.04 10.63
C LEU A 106 1.14 -1.62 11.74
N ASN A 107 1.32 -2.11 12.96
CA ASN A 107 0.54 -1.72 14.16
C ASN A 107 0.75 -0.25 14.59
N GLY A 108 1.71 0.46 13.99
CA GLY A 108 1.96 1.87 14.24
C GLY A 108 1.18 2.78 13.29
N VAL A 109 0.43 2.22 12.34
CA VAL A 109 -0.33 3.01 11.37
C VAL A 109 -1.50 3.70 12.07
N ASP A 110 -1.69 4.99 11.79
CA ASP A 110 -2.86 5.72 12.27
C ASP A 110 -4.15 5.11 11.69
N ILE A 111 -5.00 4.60 12.58
CA ILE A 111 -6.20 3.84 12.21
C ILE A 111 -7.29 4.82 11.74
N SER A 112 -7.56 4.81 10.43
CA SER A 112 -8.67 5.54 9.81
C SER A 112 -9.87 4.64 9.47
N VAL A 113 -9.63 3.34 9.28
CA VAL A 113 -10.67 2.34 9.05
C VAL A 113 -11.16 1.79 10.37
N THR A 114 -12.40 2.09 10.73
CA THR A 114 -13.05 1.56 11.93
C THR A 114 -13.70 0.19 11.67
N GLU A 115 -14.07 -0.51 12.73
CA GLU A 115 -14.84 -1.76 12.63
C GLU A 115 -16.18 -1.56 11.91
N HIS A 116 -16.81 -0.40 12.10
CA HIS A 116 -18.05 -0.05 11.40
C HIS A 116 -17.82 0.04 9.88
N ILE A 117 -16.74 0.72 9.46
CA ILE A 117 -16.34 0.81 8.05
C ILE A 117 -16.00 -0.58 7.52
N ARG A 118 -15.19 -1.38 8.25
CA ARG A 118 -14.77 -2.72 7.85
C ARG A 118 -15.96 -3.63 7.50
N ARG A 119 -17.06 -3.56 8.26
CA ARG A 119 -18.28 -4.35 7.99
C ARG A 119 -18.95 -4.01 6.67
N ALA A 120 -18.82 -2.77 6.20
CA ALA A 120 -19.37 -2.31 4.93
C ALA A 120 -18.49 -2.69 3.72
N LEU A 121 -17.22 -3.03 3.92
CA LEU A 121 -16.29 -3.39 2.84
C LEU A 121 -16.71 -4.68 2.12
N HIS A 122 -16.16 -4.91 0.92
CA HIS A 122 -16.33 -6.19 0.23
C HIS A 122 -15.74 -7.35 1.07
N PRO A 123 -16.38 -8.55 1.13
CA PRO A 123 -15.94 -9.65 1.99
C PRO A 123 -14.44 -9.99 1.91
N LYS A 124 -13.84 -9.85 0.73
CA LYS A 124 -12.41 -10.11 0.50
C LYS A 124 -11.46 -9.26 1.36
N PHE A 125 -11.91 -8.08 1.79
CA PHE A 125 -11.08 -7.17 2.60
C PHE A 125 -11.40 -7.24 4.10
N ARG A 126 -12.53 -7.85 4.48
CA ARG A 126 -12.97 -7.88 5.90
C ARG A 126 -12.04 -8.69 6.81
N SER A 127 -11.24 -9.58 6.23
CA SER A 127 -10.28 -10.41 6.97
C SER A 127 -9.00 -9.66 7.35
N TYR A 128 -8.71 -8.51 6.76
CA TYR A 128 -7.54 -7.72 7.12
C TYR A 128 -7.71 -7.02 8.47
N SER A 129 -6.58 -6.72 9.13
CA SER A 129 -6.58 -5.88 10.33
C SER A 129 -6.97 -4.44 9.99
N LEU A 130 -7.37 -3.68 11.00
CA LEU A 130 -7.71 -2.26 10.80
C LEU A 130 -6.48 -1.46 10.35
N ASP A 131 -5.29 -1.81 10.83
CA ASP A 131 -4.03 -1.18 10.44
C ASP A 131 -3.71 -1.43 8.96
N GLU A 132 -3.88 -2.68 8.49
CA GLU A 132 -3.67 -3.05 7.08
C GLU A 132 -4.67 -2.38 6.14
N LEU A 133 -5.91 -2.19 6.60
CA LEU A 133 -6.93 -1.46 5.85
C LEU A 133 -6.69 0.06 5.86
N SER A 134 -6.04 0.58 6.90
CA SER A 134 -5.77 2.01 7.06
C SER A 134 -4.47 2.45 6.38
N ALA A 135 -3.54 1.53 6.12
CA ALA A 135 -2.29 1.84 5.44
C ALA A 135 -2.55 2.33 4.00
N THR A 136 -2.01 3.51 3.67
CA THR A 136 -2.17 4.12 2.35
C THR A 136 -0.99 3.85 1.41
N GLY A 137 0.07 3.25 1.91
CA GLY A 137 1.21 2.85 1.11
C GLY A 137 2.19 2.00 1.90
N MET A 138 3.16 1.43 1.21
CA MET A 138 4.21 0.62 1.81
C MET A 138 5.50 0.78 1.00
N ASN A 139 6.61 0.96 1.68
CA ASN A 139 7.93 0.78 1.10
C ASN A 139 8.50 -0.56 1.57
N ILE A 140 9.18 -1.25 0.67
CA ILE A 140 9.84 -2.52 0.97
C ILE A 140 11.22 -2.55 0.34
N CYS A 141 12.20 -2.97 1.14
CA CYS A 141 13.55 -3.25 0.71
C CYS A 141 13.80 -4.74 0.81
N VAL A 142 14.22 -5.33 -0.30
CA VAL A 142 14.45 -6.76 -0.41
C VAL A 142 15.82 -7.09 -0.98
N GLU A 143 16.37 -8.21 -0.56
CA GLU A 143 17.64 -8.75 -1.05
C GLU A 143 17.39 -10.07 -1.79
N LYS A 144 18.05 -10.23 -2.95
CA LYS A 144 18.09 -11.50 -3.67
C LYS A 144 19.17 -12.41 -3.05
N PRO A 145 18.81 -13.57 -2.48
CA PRO A 145 19.77 -14.49 -1.87
C PRO A 145 20.78 -15.10 -2.84
#